data_AF-A0A943J6Q3-F1
#
_entry.id   AF-A0A943J6Q3-F1
#
_cell.length_a   1.000
_cell.length_b   1.000
_cell.length_c   1.000
_cell.angle_alpha   90.00
_cell.angle_beta   90.00
_cell.angle_gamma   90.00
#
_symmetry.space_group_name_H-M   'P 1'
#
loop_
_entity.id
_entity.type
_entity.pdbx_description
1 polymer ?
#
loop_
_entity_poly.entity_id
_entity_poly.type
_entity_poly.pdbx_seq_one_letter_code
_entity_poly.pdbx_strand_id
1 'polypeptide(L)'
;MLKVILYMILFAILMSFHSCQKKANVEITNVVEEWINREIKFDDGYIFTRLGKDSVYNSIPTNKYKILVYTDSVGCVGCTLRLSQWMEWITQIDSISENKVSFLFFIHPKDMRDLLLLLCSQNFDVPVCIDRNNSLYKLNRFPSNAMLQTFLLDEHNKVLAIGNPMHNPKIKELYMKIILDKKQALVSEERKQTKIMIDKKYMDWETFDWKKQKSCEFILTNIGKELLAVDNVITSCGCTTVEYPKEPVQPGKSLTLKVKYQAEHPEHFNKTITVHCNAEGSPFYLKISGNAK
;
A
#
# COMPACT_ATOMS: atom_id res chain seq x y z
N MET A 1 -18.79 -13.73 43.34
CA MET A 1 -19.23 -14.55 42.19
C MET A 1 -19.30 -13.75 40.89
N LEU A 2 -20.02 -12.62 40.85
CA LEU A 2 -20.22 -11.81 39.62
C LEU A 2 -18.91 -11.26 38.99
N LYS A 3 -17.93 -10.84 39.80
CA LYS A 3 -16.62 -10.36 39.30
C LYS A 3 -15.78 -11.48 38.64
N VAL A 4 -15.88 -12.72 39.11
CA VAL A 4 -15.12 -13.86 38.56
C VAL A 4 -15.69 -14.29 37.21
N ILE A 5 -17.03 -14.23 37.05
CA ILE A 5 -17.72 -14.52 35.78
C ILE A 5 -17.35 -13.48 34.72
N LEU A 6 -17.25 -12.19 35.09
CA LEU A 6 -16.84 -11.13 34.16
C LEU A 6 -15.41 -11.31 33.64
N TYR A 7 -14.47 -11.73 34.50
CA TYR A 7 -13.08 -12.01 34.09
C TYR A 7 -12.97 -13.25 33.18
N MET A 8 -13.78 -14.29 33.42
CA MET A 8 -13.82 -15.48 32.56
C MET A 8 -14.39 -15.17 31.16
N ILE A 9 -15.39 -14.29 31.06
CA ILE A 9 -15.95 -13.81 29.79
C ILE A 9 -14.93 -12.94 29.05
N LEU A 10 -14.25 -12.02 29.74
CA LEU A 10 -13.18 -11.20 29.13
C LEU A 10 -12.00 -12.05 28.64
N PHE A 11 -11.62 -13.08 29.39
CA PHE A 11 -10.56 -14.01 28.99
C PHE A 11 -10.97 -14.88 27.80
N ALA A 12 -12.23 -15.36 27.75
CA ALA A 12 -12.77 -16.09 26.60
C ALA A 12 -12.87 -15.21 25.35
N ILE A 13 -13.17 -13.92 25.49
CA ILE A 13 -13.16 -12.92 24.41
C ILE A 13 -11.71 -12.65 23.94
N LEU A 14 -10.74 -12.52 24.84
CA LEU A 14 -9.32 -12.38 24.49
C LEU A 14 -8.74 -13.61 23.75
N MET A 15 -9.19 -14.82 24.13
CA MET A 15 -8.82 -16.07 23.47
C MET A 15 -9.53 -16.25 22.12
N SER A 16 -10.74 -15.72 21.93
CA SER A 16 -11.44 -15.76 20.63
C SER A 16 -10.83 -14.80 19.60
N PHE A 17 -10.24 -13.68 20.03
CA PHE A 17 -9.47 -12.79 19.14
C PHE A 17 -8.18 -13.43 18.60
N HIS A 18 -7.44 -14.20 19.43
CA HIS A 18 -6.25 -14.94 18.97
C HIS A 18 -6.60 -16.09 18.01
N SER A 19 -7.72 -16.78 18.24
CA SER A 19 -8.19 -17.85 17.35
C SER A 19 -8.62 -17.32 15.98
N CYS A 20 -9.35 -16.19 15.94
CA CYS A 20 -9.74 -15.55 14.69
C CYS A 20 -8.54 -15.04 13.88
N GLN A 21 -7.54 -14.43 14.52
CA GLN A 21 -6.32 -14.00 13.84
C GLN A 21 -5.52 -15.19 13.32
N LYS A 22 -5.40 -16.28 14.10
CA LYS A 22 -4.72 -17.50 13.67
C LYS A 22 -5.44 -18.16 12.49
N LYS A 23 -6.78 -18.19 12.50
CA LYS A 23 -7.60 -18.73 11.41
C LYS A 23 -7.49 -17.90 10.13
N ALA A 24 -7.57 -16.56 10.24
CA ALA A 24 -7.43 -15.66 9.09
C ALA A 24 -6.02 -15.73 8.46
N ASN A 25 -4.98 -15.84 9.29
CA ASN A 25 -3.61 -16.00 8.79
C ASN A 25 -3.41 -17.34 8.06
N VAL A 26 -3.96 -18.44 8.59
CA VAL A 26 -3.92 -19.75 7.91
C VAL A 26 -4.67 -19.71 6.58
N GLU A 27 -5.82 -19.05 6.53
CA GLU A 27 -6.61 -18.90 5.30
C GLU A 27 -5.85 -18.10 4.22
N ILE A 28 -5.17 -17.02 4.60
CA ILE A 28 -4.33 -16.25 3.66
C ILE A 28 -3.15 -17.09 3.16
N THR A 29 -2.43 -17.80 4.04
CA THR A 29 -1.30 -18.64 3.65
C THR A 29 -1.72 -19.71 2.65
N ASN A 30 -2.85 -20.38 2.87
CA ASN A 30 -3.38 -21.39 1.95
C ASN A 30 -3.68 -20.79 0.56
N VAL A 31 -4.28 -19.60 0.51
CA VAL A 31 -4.52 -18.90 -0.76
C VAL A 31 -3.20 -18.54 -1.45
N VAL A 32 -2.20 -18.07 -0.71
CA VAL A 32 -0.89 -17.77 -1.30
C VAL A 32 -0.27 -19.03 -1.91
N GLU A 33 -0.25 -20.14 -1.17
CA GLU A 33 0.31 -21.42 -1.63
C GLU A 33 -0.42 -21.99 -2.87
N GLU A 34 -1.75 -21.84 -2.93
CA GLU A 34 -2.54 -22.27 -4.09
C GLU A 34 -2.24 -21.45 -5.35
N TRP A 35 -1.99 -20.14 -5.19
CA TRP A 35 -1.91 -19.22 -6.32
C TRP A 35 -0.50 -19.06 -6.88
N ILE A 36 0.55 -19.22 -6.09
CA ILE A 36 1.93 -19.16 -6.61
C ILE A 36 2.14 -20.22 -7.71
N ASN A 37 2.85 -19.84 -8.77
CA ASN A 37 3.14 -20.65 -9.95
C ASN A 37 1.92 -21.10 -10.78
N ARG A 38 0.70 -20.75 -10.36
CA ARG A 38 -0.51 -20.91 -11.16
C ARG A 38 -0.48 -19.96 -12.35
N GLU A 39 -0.87 -20.45 -13.53
CA GLU A 39 -1.04 -19.63 -14.72
C GLU A 39 -2.38 -18.90 -14.68
N ILE A 40 -2.34 -17.58 -14.87
CA ILE A 40 -3.54 -16.79 -15.13
C ILE A 40 -3.87 -16.91 -16.62
N LYS A 41 -5.08 -17.39 -16.88
CA LYS A 41 -5.62 -17.55 -18.22
C LYS A 41 -6.27 -16.25 -18.68
N PHE A 42 -6.09 -15.93 -19.95
CA PHE A 42 -6.72 -14.80 -20.62
C PHE A 42 -7.43 -15.33 -21.86
N ASP A 43 -8.66 -14.87 -22.09
CA ASP A 43 -9.35 -15.07 -23.36
C ASP A 43 -8.93 -14.01 -24.39
N ASP A 44 -9.36 -14.20 -25.63
CA ASP A 44 -9.19 -13.20 -26.68
C ASP A 44 -10.20 -12.04 -26.54
N GLY A 45 -9.84 -10.87 -27.09
CA GLY A 45 -10.78 -9.76 -27.25
C GLY A 45 -10.89 -8.79 -26.08
N TYR A 46 -9.95 -8.80 -25.13
CA TYR A 46 -9.86 -7.73 -24.13
C TYR A 46 -9.43 -6.41 -24.76
N ILE A 47 -10.23 -5.36 -24.56
CA ILE A 47 -9.96 -4.02 -25.07
C ILE A 47 -9.55 -3.13 -23.90
N PHE A 48 -8.33 -2.60 -23.97
CA PHE A 48 -7.82 -1.65 -22.99
C PHE A 48 -8.06 -0.24 -23.50
N THR A 49 -8.74 0.57 -22.69
CA THR A 49 -9.12 1.95 -23.05
C THR A 49 -8.56 2.95 -22.05
N ARG A 50 -8.20 4.15 -22.53
CA ARG A 50 -7.93 5.31 -21.67
C ARG A 50 -9.22 6.06 -21.41
N LEU A 51 -9.57 6.24 -20.13
CA LEU A 51 -10.78 6.94 -19.68
C LEU A 51 -12.07 6.47 -20.37
N GLY A 52 -12.13 5.20 -20.81
CA GLY A 52 -13.28 4.63 -21.52
C GLY A 52 -13.49 5.12 -22.96
N LYS A 53 -12.50 5.79 -23.56
CA LYS A 53 -12.60 6.38 -24.91
C LYS A 53 -11.65 5.69 -25.90
N ASP A 54 -10.37 5.97 -25.78
CA ASP A 54 -9.38 5.59 -26.78
C ASP A 54 -8.92 4.16 -26.54
N SER A 55 -9.18 3.27 -27.49
CA SER A 55 -8.63 1.91 -27.47
C SER A 55 -7.12 1.97 -27.69
N VAL A 56 -6.35 1.42 -26.77
CA VAL A 56 -4.88 1.49 -26.78
C VAL A 56 -4.27 0.21 -27.32
N TYR A 57 -4.77 -0.94 -26.87
CA TYR A 57 -4.39 -2.25 -27.38
C TYR A 57 -5.49 -3.29 -27.10
N ASN A 58 -5.49 -4.37 -27.89
CA ASN A 58 -6.51 -5.42 -27.90
C ASN A 58 -5.97 -6.82 -27.57
N SER A 59 -4.75 -6.89 -27.02
CA SER A 59 -4.06 -8.13 -26.64
C SER A 59 -3.30 -7.95 -25.33
N ILE A 60 -3.07 -9.03 -24.59
CA ILE A 60 -2.24 -8.99 -23.39
C ILE A 60 -0.77 -8.74 -23.79
N PRO A 61 -0.08 -7.73 -23.21
CA PRO A 61 1.33 -7.46 -23.48
C PRO A 61 2.24 -8.66 -23.17
N THR A 62 3.38 -8.78 -23.85
CA THR A 62 4.33 -9.90 -23.69
C THR A 62 5.55 -9.54 -22.85
N ASN A 63 5.49 -8.47 -22.05
CA ASN A 63 6.59 -8.02 -21.21
C ASN A 63 7.02 -9.09 -20.19
N LYS A 64 8.28 -9.01 -19.75
CA LYS A 64 8.90 -9.98 -18.81
C LYS A 64 8.08 -10.14 -17.53
N TYR A 65 7.49 -9.05 -17.04
CA TYR A 65 6.59 -9.06 -15.90
C TYR A 65 5.28 -8.36 -16.23
N LYS A 66 4.19 -8.79 -15.58
CA LYS A 66 2.89 -8.13 -15.65
C LYS A 66 2.33 -7.97 -14.25
N ILE A 67 1.86 -6.79 -13.90
CA ILE A 67 1.10 -6.57 -12.66
C ILE A 67 -0.38 -6.54 -13.03
N LEU A 68 -1.09 -7.61 -12.69
CA LEU A 68 -2.53 -7.74 -12.89
C LEU A 68 -3.27 -7.23 -11.66
N VAL A 69 -4.19 -6.29 -11.89
CA VAL A 69 -5.11 -5.77 -10.87
C VAL A 69 -6.53 -6.11 -11.33
N TYR A 70 -7.22 -7.00 -10.60
CA TYR A 70 -8.63 -7.28 -10.81
C TYR A 70 -9.48 -6.62 -9.71
N THR A 71 -10.62 -6.05 -10.09
CA THR A 71 -11.62 -5.54 -9.14
C THR A 71 -13.04 -5.64 -9.69
N ASP A 72 -14.01 -5.96 -8.83
CA ASP A 72 -15.42 -6.19 -9.18
C ASP A 72 -16.39 -5.13 -8.65
N SER A 73 -15.88 -4.08 -8.01
CA SER A 73 -16.69 -3.08 -7.35
C SER A 73 -16.04 -1.71 -7.38
N VAL A 74 -16.80 -0.73 -7.87
CA VAL A 74 -16.39 0.67 -7.94
C VAL A 74 -17.19 1.53 -6.95
N GLY A 75 -18.45 1.16 -6.67
CA GLY A 75 -19.43 1.97 -5.92
C GLY A 75 -19.23 2.11 -4.40
N CYS A 76 -18.27 1.42 -3.79
CA CYS A 76 -17.82 1.70 -2.41
C CYS A 76 -16.31 2.02 -2.36
N VAL A 77 -15.69 2.24 -3.54
CA VAL A 77 -14.31 1.82 -3.84
C VAL A 77 -13.50 2.92 -4.56
N GLY A 78 -13.68 4.17 -4.14
CA GLY A 78 -12.56 5.12 -4.24
C GLY A 78 -11.37 4.67 -3.39
N CYS A 79 -11.64 4.04 -2.22
CA CYS A 79 -10.64 3.65 -1.23
C CYS A 79 -9.86 2.37 -1.54
N THR A 80 -10.42 1.39 -2.27
CA THR A 80 -9.73 0.12 -2.54
C THR A 80 -8.78 0.23 -3.72
N LEU A 81 -9.17 0.98 -4.77
CA LEU A 81 -8.35 1.10 -5.97
C LEU A 81 -7.14 1.99 -5.76
N ARG A 82 -7.24 3.09 -5.00
CA ARG A 82 -6.13 4.03 -4.72
C ARG A 82 -5.39 4.43 -6.01
N LEU A 83 -6.15 4.86 -7.02
CA LEU A 83 -5.65 5.15 -8.37
C LEU A 83 -4.45 6.12 -8.38
N SER A 84 -4.43 7.13 -7.50
CA SER A 84 -3.30 8.05 -7.35
C SER A 84 -1.99 7.35 -6.94
N GLN A 85 -2.05 6.43 -5.98
CA GLN A 85 -0.88 5.68 -5.53
C GLN A 85 -0.37 4.72 -6.62
N TRP A 86 -1.28 4.18 -7.44
CA TRP A 86 -0.90 3.41 -8.63
C TRP A 86 -0.18 4.29 -9.65
N MET A 87 -0.67 5.49 -9.95
CA MET A 87 0.00 6.40 -10.89
C MET A 87 1.44 6.72 -10.46
N GLU A 88 1.64 7.02 -9.17
CA GLU A 88 2.97 7.26 -8.60
C GLU A 88 3.88 6.02 -8.76
N TRP A 89 3.34 4.83 -8.48
CA TRP A 89 4.14 3.62 -8.54
C TRP A 89 4.42 3.13 -9.97
N ILE A 90 3.48 3.30 -10.90
CA ILE A 90 3.68 3.05 -12.33
C ILE A 90 4.82 3.92 -12.83
N THR A 91 4.77 5.24 -12.55
CA THR A 91 5.84 6.18 -12.90
C THR A 91 7.19 5.74 -12.32
N GLN A 92 7.20 5.31 -11.06
CA GLN A 92 8.41 4.76 -10.42
C GLN A 92 8.93 3.53 -11.16
N ILE A 93 8.08 2.54 -11.44
CA ILE A 93 8.46 1.29 -12.12
C ILE A 93 8.95 1.55 -13.54
N ASP A 94 8.28 2.41 -14.30
CA ASP A 94 8.67 2.74 -15.68
C ASP A 94 10.08 3.35 -15.71
N SER A 95 10.42 4.20 -14.72
CA SER A 95 11.74 4.81 -14.62
C SER A 95 12.90 3.85 -14.27
N ILE A 96 12.60 2.69 -13.66
CA ILE A 96 13.64 1.79 -13.11
C ILE A 96 13.67 0.39 -13.73
N SER A 97 12.61 -0.01 -14.44
CA SER A 97 12.44 -1.39 -14.92
C SER A 97 12.81 -1.58 -16.40
N GLU A 98 13.26 -0.53 -17.09
CA GLU A 98 13.60 -0.58 -18.53
C GLU A 98 12.43 -1.14 -19.38
N ASN A 99 11.20 -0.73 -19.07
CA ASN A 99 9.97 -1.21 -19.73
C ASN A 99 9.72 -2.73 -19.62
N LYS A 100 10.31 -3.43 -18.64
CA LYS A 100 10.09 -4.87 -18.43
C LYS A 100 8.74 -5.21 -17.82
N VAL A 101 7.97 -4.23 -17.37
CA VAL A 101 6.71 -4.42 -16.64
C VAL A 101 5.54 -3.83 -17.43
N SER A 102 4.44 -4.57 -17.49
CA SER A 102 3.13 -4.02 -17.92
C SER A 102 2.13 -4.03 -16.78
N PHE A 103 1.28 -3.01 -16.71
CA PHE A 103 0.18 -2.94 -15.76
C PHE A 103 -1.13 -3.29 -16.46
N LEU A 104 -1.87 -4.26 -15.92
CA LEU A 104 -3.13 -4.76 -16.47
C LEU A 104 -4.25 -4.51 -15.47
N PHE A 105 -5.02 -3.45 -15.68
CA PHE A 105 -6.19 -3.15 -14.86
C PHE A 105 -7.43 -3.77 -15.48
N PHE A 106 -7.99 -4.78 -14.83
CA PHE A 106 -9.27 -5.41 -15.18
C PHE A 106 -10.33 -5.00 -14.17
N ILE A 107 -11.33 -4.27 -14.66
CA ILE A 107 -12.38 -3.71 -13.82
C ILE A 107 -13.71 -4.27 -14.31
N HIS A 108 -14.39 -5.02 -13.45
CA HIS A 108 -15.79 -5.38 -13.63
C HIS A 108 -16.66 -4.37 -12.86
N PRO A 109 -17.30 -3.40 -13.54
CA PRO A 109 -18.06 -2.35 -12.85
C PRO A 109 -19.46 -2.82 -12.46
N LYS A 110 -19.88 -2.45 -11.24
CA LYS A 110 -21.30 -2.51 -10.83
C LYS A 110 -22.15 -1.47 -11.56
N ASP A 111 -21.62 -0.26 -11.73
CA ASP A 111 -22.22 0.81 -12.54
C ASP A 111 -21.11 1.42 -13.43
N MET A 112 -21.40 1.49 -14.73
CA MET A 112 -20.46 1.99 -15.74
C MET A 112 -20.19 3.50 -15.60
N ARG A 113 -21.19 4.30 -15.23
CA ARG A 113 -21.05 5.75 -15.09
C ARG A 113 -20.18 6.07 -13.89
N ASP A 114 -20.37 5.37 -12.77
CA ASP A 114 -19.53 5.55 -11.58
C ASP A 114 -18.06 5.25 -11.88
N LEU A 115 -17.78 4.19 -12.66
CA LEU A 115 -16.43 3.90 -13.12
C LEU A 115 -15.86 5.03 -13.98
N LEU A 116 -16.58 5.48 -15.00
CA LEU A 116 -16.10 6.54 -15.88
C LEU A 116 -15.90 7.86 -15.12
N LEU A 117 -16.80 8.20 -14.19
CA LEU A 117 -16.65 9.37 -13.31
C LEU A 117 -15.43 9.25 -12.40
N LEU A 118 -15.17 8.06 -11.82
CA LEU A 118 -13.98 7.83 -11.00
C LEU A 118 -12.69 7.99 -11.82
N LEU A 119 -12.60 7.34 -12.99
CA LEU A 119 -11.43 7.42 -13.84
C LEU A 119 -11.16 8.86 -14.30
N CYS A 120 -12.20 9.58 -14.73
CA CYS A 120 -12.10 10.97 -15.14
C CYS A 120 -11.74 11.91 -13.98
N SER A 121 -12.41 11.80 -12.82
CA SER A 121 -12.17 12.68 -11.67
C SER A 121 -10.78 12.51 -11.06
N GLN A 122 -10.19 11.31 -11.17
CA GLN A 122 -8.83 11.03 -10.72
C GLN A 122 -7.78 11.23 -11.82
N ASN A 123 -8.19 11.66 -13.02
CA ASN A 123 -7.33 11.79 -14.20
C ASN A 123 -6.47 10.53 -14.45
N PHE A 124 -7.07 9.34 -14.29
CA PHE A 124 -6.37 8.07 -14.41
C PHE A 124 -6.19 7.69 -15.88
N ASP A 125 -5.17 8.24 -16.52
CA ASP A 125 -4.82 8.04 -17.93
C ASP A 125 -3.93 6.79 -18.15
N VAL A 126 -4.19 5.74 -17.38
CA VAL A 126 -3.59 4.41 -17.58
C VAL A 126 -4.65 3.52 -18.25
N PRO A 127 -4.29 2.72 -19.28
CA PRO A 127 -5.25 1.87 -19.97
C PRO A 127 -5.91 0.86 -19.02
N VAL A 128 -7.24 0.75 -19.06
CA VAL A 128 -8.03 -0.21 -18.29
C VAL A 128 -8.88 -1.08 -19.21
N CYS A 129 -8.99 -2.37 -18.89
CA CYS A 129 -9.95 -3.28 -19.50
C CYS A 129 -11.24 -3.27 -18.67
N ILE A 130 -12.34 -2.83 -19.29
CA ILE A 130 -13.67 -2.83 -18.66
C ILE A 130 -14.35 -4.17 -18.96
N ASP A 131 -14.22 -5.12 -18.04
CA ASP A 131 -14.73 -6.48 -18.18
C ASP A 131 -16.21 -6.56 -17.77
N ARG A 132 -17.10 -6.15 -18.68
CA ARG A 132 -18.55 -6.12 -18.44
C ARG A 132 -19.14 -7.50 -18.13
N ASN A 133 -18.55 -8.56 -18.67
CA ASN A 133 -19.05 -9.93 -18.50
C ASN A 133 -18.43 -10.65 -17.31
N ASN A 134 -17.51 -10.00 -16.60
CA ASN A 134 -16.69 -10.59 -15.56
C ASN A 134 -15.98 -11.87 -16.04
N SER A 135 -15.58 -11.89 -17.32
CA SER A 135 -15.01 -13.05 -18.00
C SER A 135 -13.70 -13.48 -17.35
N LEU A 136 -12.82 -12.53 -17.00
CA LEU A 136 -11.53 -12.84 -16.41
C LEU A 136 -11.68 -13.57 -15.07
N TYR A 137 -12.61 -13.10 -14.23
CA TYR A 137 -12.93 -13.77 -12.96
C TYR A 137 -13.56 -15.14 -13.18
N LYS A 138 -14.50 -15.28 -14.11
CA LYS A 138 -15.16 -16.57 -14.39
C LYS A 138 -14.15 -17.63 -14.85
N LEU A 139 -13.16 -17.21 -15.63
CA LEU A 139 -12.11 -18.07 -16.16
C LEU A 139 -11.10 -18.52 -15.10
N ASN A 140 -10.71 -17.61 -14.18
CA ASN A 140 -9.64 -17.87 -13.22
C ASN A 140 -10.10 -18.18 -11.80
N ARG A 141 -11.29 -17.71 -11.41
CA ARG A 141 -11.88 -17.82 -10.07
C ARG A 141 -11.00 -17.19 -8.98
N PHE A 142 -10.70 -15.90 -9.12
CA PHE A 142 -9.85 -15.16 -8.18
C PHE A 142 -10.35 -15.25 -6.72
N PRO A 143 -9.47 -15.09 -5.72
CA PRO A 143 -9.85 -15.11 -4.32
C PRO A 143 -10.93 -14.07 -4.00
N SER A 144 -11.84 -14.40 -3.08
CA SER A 144 -12.89 -13.47 -2.63
C SER A 144 -12.35 -12.26 -1.87
N ASN A 145 -11.16 -12.39 -1.26
CA ASN A 145 -10.51 -11.30 -0.56
C ASN A 145 -9.89 -10.30 -1.56
N ALA A 146 -10.42 -9.07 -1.58
CA ALA A 146 -9.95 -7.99 -2.46
C ALA A 146 -8.45 -7.65 -2.30
N MET A 147 -7.86 -7.90 -1.12
CA MET A 147 -6.42 -7.69 -0.91
C MET A 147 -5.55 -8.72 -1.65
N LEU A 148 -6.13 -9.82 -2.12
CA LEU A 148 -5.48 -10.92 -2.83
C LEU A 148 -5.91 -10.99 -4.31
N GLN A 149 -6.49 -9.92 -4.86
CA GLN A 149 -6.89 -9.81 -6.27
C GLN A 149 -5.88 -9.00 -7.10
N THR A 150 -4.63 -8.96 -6.65
CA THR A 150 -3.51 -8.32 -7.36
C THR A 150 -2.36 -9.31 -7.45
N PHE A 151 -1.80 -9.46 -8.64
CA PHE A 151 -0.83 -10.50 -8.96
C PHE A 151 0.35 -9.92 -9.72
N LEU A 152 1.56 -10.34 -9.34
CA LEU A 152 2.76 -10.21 -10.17
C LEU A 152 2.90 -11.48 -10.99
N LEU A 153 2.96 -11.33 -12.30
CA LEU A 153 3.09 -12.43 -13.24
C LEU A 153 4.43 -12.39 -13.96
N ASP A 154 4.91 -13.56 -14.37
CA ASP A 154 6.02 -13.69 -15.32
C ASP A 154 5.56 -13.52 -16.79
N GLU A 155 6.48 -13.74 -17.72
CA GLU A 155 6.24 -13.66 -19.16
C GLU A 155 5.22 -14.69 -19.66
N HIS A 156 5.08 -15.82 -18.95
CA HIS A 156 4.14 -16.90 -19.21
C HIS A 156 2.84 -16.80 -18.39
N ASN A 157 2.57 -15.65 -17.78
CA ASN A 157 1.39 -15.39 -16.95
C ASN A 157 1.30 -16.24 -15.68
N LYS A 158 2.40 -16.84 -15.23
CA LYS A 158 2.43 -17.53 -13.94
C LYS A 158 2.60 -16.54 -12.81
N VAL A 159 1.89 -16.78 -11.72
CA VAL A 159 1.92 -15.92 -10.53
C VAL A 159 3.25 -16.10 -9.78
N LEU A 160 4.01 -15.02 -9.69
CA LEU A 160 5.23 -14.90 -8.89
C LEU A 160 4.96 -14.37 -7.48
N ALA A 161 3.94 -13.52 -7.33
CA ALA A 161 3.51 -12.98 -6.05
C ALA A 161 2.03 -12.57 -6.10
N ILE A 162 1.36 -12.59 -4.96
CA ILE A 162 -0.05 -12.20 -4.78
C ILE A 162 -0.18 -11.21 -3.62
N GLY A 163 -1.07 -10.25 -3.77
CA GLY A 163 -1.35 -9.23 -2.76
C GLY A 163 -1.35 -7.81 -3.34
N ASN A 164 -2.12 -6.91 -2.74
CA ASN A 164 -2.22 -5.53 -3.21
C ASN A 164 -1.11 -4.61 -2.61
N PRO A 165 -0.16 -4.12 -3.42
CA PRO A 165 0.96 -3.31 -2.96
C PRO A 165 0.55 -1.90 -2.48
N MET A 166 -0.65 -1.43 -2.81
CA MET A 166 -1.16 -0.13 -2.34
C MET A 166 -1.64 -0.17 -0.89
N HIS A 167 -1.90 -1.36 -0.36
CA HIS A 167 -2.34 -1.55 1.03
C HIS A 167 -1.28 -2.22 1.90
N ASN A 168 -0.26 -2.85 1.30
CA ASN A 168 0.79 -3.55 2.04
C ASN A 168 2.21 -3.23 1.51
N PRO A 169 3.00 -2.43 2.24
CA PRO A 169 4.37 -2.08 1.86
C PRO A 169 5.30 -3.29 1.67
N LYS A 170 5.10 -4.39 2.42
CA LYS A 170 5.91 -5.61 2.27
C LYS A 170 5.65 -6.30 0.93
N ILE A 171 4.41 -6.25 0.44
CA ILE A 171 4.07 -6.77 -0.88
C ILE A 171 4.66 -5.86 -1.97
N LYS A 172 4.60 -4.54 -1.80
CA LYS A 172 5.27 -3.60 -2.71
C LYS A 172 6.77 -3.87 -2.79
N GLU A 173 7.44 -4.06 -1.66
CA GLU A 173 8.86 -4.44 -1.59
C GLU A 173 9.14 -5.77 -2.29
N LEU A 174 8.31 -6.80 -2.06
CA LEU A 174 8.43 -8.09 -2.72
C LEU A 174 8.36 -7.96 -4.25
N TYR A 175 7.40 -7.20 -4.77
CA TYR A 175 7.26 -6.99 -6.22
C TYR A 175 8.48 -6.29 -6.79
N MET A 176 8.95 -5.22 -6.14
CA MET A 176 10.15 -4.47 -6.55
C MET A 176 11.39 -5.37 -6.61
N LYS A 177 11.55 -6.25 -5.61
CA LYS A 177 12.67 -7.20 -5.55
C LYS A 177 12.65 -8.20 -6.70
N ILE A 178 11.46 -8.73 -7.03
CA ILE A 178 11.30 -9.68 -8.14
C ILE A 178 11.55 -8.99 -9.49
N ILE A 179 10.92 -7.84 -9.72
CA ILE A 179 10.95 -7.11 -11.00
C ILE A 179 12.36 -6.65 -11.36
N LEU A 180 13.10 -6.10 -10.40
CA LEU A 180 14.43 -5.56 -10.64
C LEU A 180 15.51 -6.64 -10.77
N ASP A 181 15.12 -7.93 -10.71
CA ASP A 181 16.00 -9.09 -10.85
C ASP A 181 17.31 -8.90 -10.06
N LYS A 182 17.18 -8.33 -8.85
CA LYS A 182 18.28 -8.28 -7.89
C LYS A 182 18.49 -9.71 -7.42
N LYS A 183 19.20 -10.50 -8.23
CA LYS A 183 19.71 -11.86 -7.96
C LYS A 183 20.60 -11.97 -6.72
N GLN A 184 20.67 -10.91 -5.92
CA GLN A 184 21.19 -10.88 -4.55
C GLN A 184 20.08 -10.43 -3.59
N ALA A 185 19.10 -11.29 -3.32
CA ALA A 185 18.28 -11.17 -2.11
C ALA A 185 17.57 -12.48 -1.71
N LEU A 186 18.01 -13.65 -2.19
CA LEU A 186 17.74 -14.95 -1.53
C LEU A 186 18.93 -15.44 -0.69
N VAL A 187 19.94 -14.60 -0.52
CA VAL A 187 20.65 -14.51 0.76
C VAL A 187 19.92 -13.43 1.53
N SER A 188 19.34 -13.79 2.67
CA SER A 188 19.10 -12.82 3.73
C SER A 188 20.45 -12.22 4.11
N GLU A 189 20.89 -11.18 3.40
CA GLU A 189 21.61 -10.15 4.14
C GLU A 189 20.56 -9.64 5.11
N GLU A 190 20.68 -10.06 6.37
CA GLU A 190 20.02 -9.36 7.47
C GLU A 190 20.24 -7.89 7.22
N ARG A 191 19.16 -7.17 6.84
CA ARG A 191 19.26 -5.75 6.58
C ARG A 191 19.80 -5.13 7.85
N LYS A 192 21.07 -4.73 7.80
CA LYS A 192 21.82 -4.40 9.01
C LYS A 192 21.04 -3.36 9.79
N GLN A 193 20.54 -3.79 10.94
CA GLN A 193 19.70 -2.97 11.79
C GLN A 193 20.59 -1.91 12.42
N THR A 194 20.12 -0.68 12.45
CA THR A 194 20.76 0.38 13.24
C THR A 194 19.93 0.70 14.48
N LYS A 195 20.45 1.59 15.33
CA LYS A 195 19.74 2.12 16.49
C LYS A 195 19.49 3.59 16.27
N ILE A 196 18.33 4.05 16.71
CA ILE A 196 17.99 5.47 16.63
C ILE A 196 17.57 6.02 17.98
N MET A 197 17.75 7.32 18.12
CA MET A 197 17.14 8.14 19.16
C MET A 197 16.18 9.12 18.51
N ILE A 198 14.99 9.25 19.07
CA ILE A 198 13.97 10.22 18.62
C ILE A 198 13.88 11.31 19.68
N ASP A 199 14.01 12.58 19.27
CA ASP A 199 14.00 13.74 20.17
C ASP A 199 12.69 13.86 20.98
N LYS A 200 11.55 13.72 20.30
CA LYS A 200 10.21 13.74 20.87
C LYS A 200 9.27 12.89 20.01
N LYS A 201 8.23 12.33 20.62
CA LYS A 201 7.23 11.52 19.91
C LYS A 201 5.85 12.15 19.85
N TYR A 202 5.68 13.30 20.48
CA TYR A 202 4.40 13.98 20.62
C TYR A 202 4.59 15.48 20.51
N MET A 203 3.66 16.14 19.84
CA MET A 203 3.57 17.59 19.75
C MET A 203 2.11 18.02 19.89
N ASP A 204 1.83 18.88 20.87
CA ASP A 204 0.52 19.51 21.03
C ASP A 204 0.61 20.96 20.54
N TRP A 205 -0.33 21.38 19.70
CA TRP A 205 -0.43 22.77 19.25
C TRP A 205 -1.49 23.57 19.99
N GLU A 206 -2.06 23.00 21.06
CA GLU A 206 -3.12 23.62 21.85
C GLU A 206 -4.22 24.16 20.92
N THR A 207 -4.71 25.38 21.16
CA THR A 207 -5.68 26.02 20.27
C THR A 207 -4.96 26.89 19.24
N PHE A 208 -5.34 26.77 17.97
CA PHE A 208 -4.90 27.68 16.91
C PHE A 208 -6.00 27.92 15.87
N ASP A 209 -5.86 29.02 15.11
CA ASP A 209 -6.77 29.38 14.01
C ASP A 209 -6.71 28.33 12.90
N TRP A 210 -7.84 27.65 12.64
CA TRP A 210 -7.92 26.55 11.68
C TRP A 210 -7.51 26.95 10.25
N LYS A 211 -7.59 28.25 9.89
CA LYS A 211 -7.18 28.76 8.58
C LYS A 211 -5.66 28.85 8.40
N LYS A 212 -4.88 28.63 9.46
CA LYS A 212 -3.41 28.70 9.43
C LYS A 212 -2.80 27.31 9.40
N GLN A 213 -1.81 27.15 8.53
CA GLN A 213 -1.00 25.94 8.52
C GLN A 213 -0.07 25.94 9.73
N LYS A 214 0.02 24.78 10.41
CA LYS A 214 1.00 24.54 11.48
C LYS A 214 2.05 23.54 11.00
N SER A 215 3.26 23.69 11.52
CA SER A 215 4.34 22.75 11.26
C SER A 215 5.17 22.47 12.51
N CYS A 216 5.70 21.26 12.59
CA CYS A 216 6.66 20.87 13.60
C CYS A 216 7.72 19.94 12.99
N GLU A 217 8.80 19.77 13.73
CA GLU A 217 9.89 18.89 13.34
C GLU A 217 10.08 17.81 14.39
N PHE A 218 10.28 16.58 13.91
CA PHE A 218 10.75 15.44 14.70
C PHE A 218 12.12 15.03 14.19
N ILE A 219 13.05 14.74 15.08
CA ILE A 219 14.45 14.47 14.75
C ILE A 219 14.77 13.02 15.09
N LEU A 220 15.21 12.27 14.08
CA LEU A 220 15.71 10.90 14.21
C LEU A 220 17.23 10.93 14.11
N THR A 221 17.92 10.63 15.20
CA THR A 221 19.39 10.55 15.23
C THR A 221 19.84 9.11 15.12
N ASN A 222 20.70 8.81 14.14
CA ASN A 222 21.32 7.51 14.00
C ASN A 222 22.41 7.33 15.06
N ILE A 223 22.14 6.51 16.08
CA ILE A 223 23.09 6.21 17.17
C ILE A 223 23.72 4.83 17.02
N GLY A 224 23.40 4.10 15.95
CA GLY A 224 24.02 2.82 15.64
C GLY A 224 25.26 2.97 14.74
N LYS A 225 25.79 1.82 14.30
CA LYS A 225 27.00 1.74 13.47
C LYS A 225 26.71 1.66 11.97
N GLU A 226 25.46 1.39 11.62
CA GLU A 226 25.01 1.12 10.26
C GLU A 226 24.23 2.33 9.73
N LEU A 227 24.13 2.47 8.41
CA LEU A 227 23.36 3.56 7.79
C LEU A 227 21.88 3.43 8.19
N LEU A 228 21.27 4.55 8.58
CA LEU A 228 19.83 4.65 8.79
C LEU A 228 19.14 4.97 7.47
N ALA A 229 18.26 4.09 7.01
CA ALA A 229 17.43 4.26 5.83
C ALA A 229 15.96 4.28 6.24
N VAL A 230 15.24 5.34 5.86
CA VAL A 230 13.79 5.45 6.02
C VAL A 230 13.11 4.85 4.79
N ASP A 231 12.29 3.84 5.02
CA ASP A 231 11.54 3.12 3.98
C ASP A 231 10.33 3.91 3.54
N ASN A 232 9.55 4.35 4.52
CA ASN A 232 8.33 5.09 4.27
C ASN A 232 7.86 5.85 5.53
N VAL A 233 7.08 6.89 5.31
CA VAL A 233 6.39 7.64 6.36
C VAL A 233 4.92 7.74 5.97
N ILE A 234 4.03 7.22 6.83
CA ILE A 234 2.60 7.12 6.58
C ILE A 234 1.84 8.02 7.57
N THR A 235 0.94 8.86 7.07
CA THR A 235 0.06 9.70 7.89
C THR A 235 -1.37 9.14 7.95
N SER A 236 -2.13 9.50 8.98
CA SER A 236 -3.50 9.02 9.17
C SER A 236 -4.55 9.66 8.25
N CYS A 237 -4.27 10.80 7.62
CA CYS A 237 -5.15 11.53 6.69
C CYS A 237 -4.34 12.32 5.65
N GLY A 238 -4.97 12.75 4.55
CA GLY A 238 -4.38 13.68 3.58
C GLY A 238 -4.15 15.10 4.12
N CYS A 239 -4.80 15.45 5.23
CA CYS A 239 -4.65 16.73 5.92
C CYS A 239 -3.30 16.94 6.64
N THR A 240 -2.42 15.92 6.62
CA THR A 240 -1.07 15.96 7.20
C THR A 240 -0.05 15.52 6.16
N THR A 241 0.97 16.35 5.93
CA THR A 241 2.08 16.04 5.01
C THR A 241 3.40 15.97 5.78
N VAL A 242 4.34 15.16 5.30
CA VAL A 242 5.66 14.97 5.92
C VAL A 242 6.76 15.07 4.88
N GLU A 243 7.68 16.01 5.08
CA GLU A 243 8.87 16.20 4.26
C GLU A 243 10.09 15.65 5.00
N TYR A 244 10.94 14.87 4.30
CA TYR A 244 12.18 14.33 4.86
C TYR A 244 13.20 13.95 3.77
N PRO A 245 14.51 14.03 4.07
CA PRO A 245 15.56 13.51 3.21
C PRO A 245 15.38 12.02 2.88
N LYS A 246 15.52 11.64 1.61
CA LYS A 246 15.43 10.25 1.15
C LYS A 246 16.76 9.49 1.19
N GLU A 247 17.85 10.22 1.40
CA GLU A 247 19.20 9.65 1.46
C GLU A 247 19.45 8.95 2.80
N PRO A 248 20.19 7.83 2.82
CA PRO A 248 20.58 7.17 4.06
C PRO A 248 21.44 8.07 4.96
N VAL A 249 21.20 8.00 6.27
CA VAL A 249 21.81 8.86 7.28
C VAL A 249 22.97 8.11 7.94
N GLN A 250 24.15 8.72 7.93
CA GLN A 250 25.36 8.16 8.54
C GLN A 250 25.25 8.02 10.06
N PRO A 251 26.03 7.11 10.69
CA PRO A 251 26.21 7.07 12.15
C PRO A 251 26.53 8.45 12.74
N GLY A 252 25.86 8.81 13.83
CA GLY A 252 26.00 10.09 14.53
C GLY A 252 25.33 11.28 13.84
N LYS A 253 24.70 11.09 12.67
CA LYS A 253 23.93 12.14 11.98
C LYS A 253 22.44 12.01 12.23
N SER A 254 21.73 13.10 11.98
CA SER A 254 20.29 13.22 12.23
C SER A 254 19.51 13.48 10.95
N LEU A 255 18.29 12.97 10.94
CA LEU A 255 17.25 13.22 9.94
C LEU A 255 16.16 14.07 10.58
N THR A 256 15.72 15.10 9.86
CA THR A 256 14.56 15.90 10.27
C THR A 256 13.32 15.52 9.47
N LEU A 257 12.26 15.09 10.17
CA LEU A 257 10.91 14.92 9.64
C LEU A 257 10.13 16.21 9.87
N LYS A 258 9.87 16.97 8.81
CA LYS A 258 9.07 18.19 8.87
C LYS A 258 7.61 17.87 8.60
N VAL A 259 6.80 17.89 9.64
CA VAL A 259 5.36 17.60 9.59
C VAL A 259 4.59 18.90 9.44
N LYS A 260 3.70 18.97 8.45
CA LYS A 260 2.79 20.09 8.22
C LYS A 260 1.35 19.60 8.34
N TYR A 261 0.50 20.45 8.89
CA TYR A 261 -0.92 20.19 9.08
C TYR A 261 -1.73 21.42 8.74
N GLN A 262 -2.84 21.20 8.03
CA GLN A 262 -3.84 22.20 7.73
C GLN A 262 -5.20 21.55 7.99
N ALA A 263 -5.99 22.15 8.88
CA ALA A 263 -7.35 21.68 9.14
C ALA A 263 -8.26 22.06 7.97
N GLU A 264 -9.19 21.17 7.62
CA GLU A 264 -10.20 21.42 6.58
C GLU A 264 -11.39 22.24 7.11
N HIS A 265 -11.68 22.09 8.40
CA HIS A 265 -12.67 22.84 9.17
C HIS A 265 -12.23 22.90 10.65
N PRO A 266 -12.86 23.73 11.50
CA PRO A 266 -12.62 23.69 12.94
C PRO A 266 -12.80 22.26 13.48
N GLU A 267 -11.78 21.73 14.16
CA GLU A 267 -11.81 20.39 14.75
C GLU A 267 -10.78 20.24 15.88
N HIS A 268 -11.07 19.35 16.83
CA HIS A 268 -10.01 18.74 17.63
C HIS A 268 -9.38 17.61 16.82
N PHE A 269 -8.06 17.60 16.71
CA PHE A 269 -7.34 16.56 15.98
C PHE A 269 -6.32 15.82 16.85
N ASN A 270 -6.11 14.56 16.50
CA ASN A 270 -5.04 13.71 17.02
C ASN A 270 -4.57 12.82 15.86
N LYS A 271 -3.46 13.17 15.22
CA LYS A 271 -2.95 12.49 14.03
C LYS A 271 -1.68 11.72 14.38
N THR A 272 -1.55 10.54 13.79
CA THR A 272 -0.38 9.67 13.95
C THR A 272 0.42 9.65 12.66
N ILE A 273 1.74 9.79 12.80
CA ILE A 273 2.74 9.65 11.75
C ILE A 273 3.53 8.37 12.05
N THR A 274 3.47 7.40 11.16
CA THR A 274 4.15 6.11 11.28
C THR A 274 5.40 6.10 10.42
N VAL A 275 6.57 5.97 11.05
CA VAL A 275 7.88 5.98 10.38
C VAL A 275 8.42 4.56 10.31
N HIS A 276 8.62 4.06 9.09
CA HIS A 276 9.24 2.77 8.81
C HIS A 276 10.69 2.99 8.39
N CYS A 277 11.62 2.34 9.09
CA CYS A 277 13.07 2.37 8.78
C CYS A 277 13.78 1.07 9.22
N ASN A 278 15.06 0.92 8.87
CA ASN A 278 15.91 -0.21 9.28
C ASN A 278 16.48 -0.09 10.71
N ALA A 279 15.71 0.47 11.64
CA ALA A 279 16.14 0.58 13.03
C ALA A 279 15.36 -0.37 13.95
N GLU A 280 16.04 -0.84 14.99
CA GLU A 280 15.45 -1.69 16.03
C GLU A 280 14.26 -0.96 16.68
N GLY A 281 13.09 -1.60 16.69
CA GLY A 281 11.84 -1.00 17.18
C GLY A 281 10.99 -0.28 16.12
N SER A 282 11.41 -0.30 14.85
CA SER A 282 10.57 0.11 13.72
C SER A 282 9.33 -0.79 13.56
N PRO A 283 8.13 -0.23 13.28
CA PRO A 283 7.87 1.19 13.00
C PRO A 283 7.76 2.06 14.26
N PHE A 284 8.13 3.34 14.12
CA PHE A 284 7.97 4.35 15.16
C PHE A 284 6.73 5.20 14.95
N TYR A 285 5.98 5.44 16.03
CA TYR A 285 4.77 6.26 16.00
C TYR A 285 5.04 7.63 16.62
N LEU A 286 4.85 8.68 15.83
CA LEU A 286 4.89 10.09 16.24
C LEU A 286 3.47 10.64 16.22
N LYS A 287 3.15 11.57 17.09
CA LYS A 287 1.80 12.12 17.24
C LYS A 287 1.80 13.64 17.23
N ILE A 288 0.81 14.20 16.56
CA ILE A 288 0.47 15.62 16.63
C ILE A 288 -0.98 15.76 17.09
N SER A 289 -1.28 16.72 17.95
CA SER A 289 -2.64 16.99 18.43
C SER A 289 -2.88 18.47 18.67
N GLY A 290 -4.15 18.82 18.85
CA GLY A 290 -4.57 20.17 19.21
C GLY A 290 -6.02 20.43 18.83
N ASN A 291 -6.41 21.69 18.92
CA ASN A 291 -7.73 22.24 18.63
C ASN A 291 -7.61 23.33 17.55
N ALA A 292 -7.96 23.01 16.32
CA ALA A 292 -8.12 24.00 15.25
C ALA A 292 -9.49 24.67 15.41
N LYS A 293 -9.55 25.96 15.72
CA LYS A 293 -10.79 26.72 15.95
C LYS A 293 -10.96 27.83 14.94
#